data_AF-A0A800N8T4-F1
#
_entry.id   AF-A0A800N8T4-F1
#
_cell.length_a   1.000
_cell.length_b   1.000
_cell.length_c   1.000
_cell.angle_alpha   90.00
_cell.angle_beta   90.00
_cell.angle_gamma   90.00
#
_symmetry.space_group_name_H-M   'P 1'
#
loop_
_entity.id
_entity.type
_entity.pdbx_description
1 polymer ?
#
loop_
_entity_poly.entity_id
_entity_poly.type
_entity_poly.pdbx_seq_one_letter_code
_entity_poly.pdbx_strand_id
1 'polypeptide(L)' 'MVKKLRIKWHKFWFLTYNTILGATSSTTLFINIYKKSKYHHTKLIQYL' A
#
# COMPACT_ATOMS: atom_id res chain seq x y z
N MET A 1 21.84 3.45 1.45
CA MET A 1 21.26 2.30 0.71
C MET A 1 19.90 1.85 1.26
N VAL A 2 19.74 1.74 2.58
CA VAL A 2 18.50 1.28 3.26
C VAL A 2 17.26 2.13 2.97
N LYS A 3 17.37 3.47 2.88
CA LYS A 3 16.23 4.38 2.60
C LYS A 3 15.60 4.10 1.22
N LYS A 4 16.41 3.91 0.17
CA LYS A 4 15.93 3.57 -1.18
C LYS A 4 15.22 2.21 -1.20
N LEU A 5 15.73 1.23 -0.46
CA LEU A 5 15.13 -0.10 -0.36
C LEU A 5 13.78 -0.05 0.36
N ARG A 6 13.68 0.75 1.43
CA ARG A 6 12.42 0.98 2.17
C ARG A 6 11.38 1.67 1.30
N ILE A 7 11.76 2.67 0.50
CA ILE A 7 10.85 3.32 -0.46
C ILE A 7 10.34 2.32 -1.49
N LYS A 8 11.23 1.52 -2.09
CA LYS A 8 10.84 0.47 -3.05
C LYS A 8 9.89 -0.54 -2.41
N TRP A 9 10.11 -0.90 -1.14
CA TRP A 9 9.24 -1.79 -0.38
C TRP A 9 7.83 -1.22 -0.20
N HIS A 10 7.71 0.03 0.27
CA HIS A 10 6.38 0.66 0.40
C HIS A 10 5.70 0.85 -0.96
N LYS A 11 6.46 1.16 -2.02
CA LYS A 11 5.93 1.27 -3.39
C LYS A 11 5.36 -0.04 -3.91
N PHE A 12 6.08 -1.15 -3.68
CA PHE A 12 5.62 -2.49 -4.04
C PHE A 12 4.29 -2.80 -3.34
N TRP A 13 4.25 -2.68 -2.01
CA TRP A 13 3.02 -2.99 -1.26
C TRP A 13 1.85 -2.07 -1.59
N PHE A 14 2.08 -0.78 -1.83
CA PHE A 14 1.03 0.14 -2.26
C PHE A 14 0.40 -0.30 -3.58
N LEU A 15 1.22 -0.68 -4.57
CA LEU A 15 0.72 -1.20 -5.84
C LEU A 15 -0.05 -2.51 -5.63
N THR A 16 0.51 -3.47 -4.89
CA THR A 16 -0.14 -4.75 -4.61
C THR A 16 -1.49 -4.57 -3.95
N TYR A 17 -1.60 -3.74 -2.91
CA TYR A 17 -2.88 -3.52 -2.22
C TYR A 17 -3.90 -2.78 -3.10
N ASN A 18 -3.48 -1.88 -4.00
CA ASN A 18 -4.41 -1.25 -4.94
C ASN A 18 -4.92 -2.22 -6.00
N THR A 19 -4.08 -3.12 -6.51
CA THR A 19 -4.52 -4.19 -7.43
C THR A 19 -5.53 -5.11 -6.74
N ILE A 20 -5.25 -5.49 -5.49
CA ILE A 20 -6.18 -6.33 -4.71
C ILE A 20 -7.48 -5.57 -4.41
N LEU A 21 -7.43 -4.27 -4.09
CA LEU A 21 -8.62 -3.44 -3.88
C LEU A 21 -9.54 -3.45 -5.10
N GLY A 22 -8.99 -3.32 -6.31
CA GLY A 22 -9.77 -3.36 -7.54
C GLY A 22 -10.42 -4.71 -7.81
N ALA A 23 -9.87 -5.79 -7.26
CA ALA A 23 -10.39 -7.16 -7.40
C ALA A 23 -11.26 -7.61 -6.21
N THR A 24 -11.38 -6.80 -5.14
CA THR A 24 -12.06 -7.21 -3.91
C THR A 24 -13.51 -6.75 -3.91
N SER A 25 -14.44 -7.71 -3.97
CA SER A 25 -15.89 -7.46 -3.90
C SER A 25 -16.46 -7.52 -2.47
N SER A 26 -15.69 -8.05 -1.51
CA SER A 26 -16.12 -8.19 -0.11
C SER A 26 -15.84 -6.91 0.67
N THR A 27 -16.89 -6.33 1.28
CA THR A 27 -16.82 -5.06 2.03
C THR A 27 -15.84 -5.12 3.20
N THR A 28 -15.80 -6.25 3.93
CA THR A 28 -14.92 -6.42 5.11
C THR A 28 -13.44 -6.50 4.70
N LEU A 29 -13.15 -7.25 3.63
CA LEU A 29 -11.80 -7.34 3.07
C LEU A 29 -11.38 -6.00 2.45
N PHE A 30 -12.29 -5.33 1.75
CA PHE A 30 -12.05 -4.03 1.15
C PHE A 30 -11.57 -3.01 2.18
N ILE A 31 -12.27 -2.87 3.31
CA ILE A 31 -11.87 -1.93 4.38
C ILE A 31 -10.48 -2.24 4.91
N ASN A 32 -10.17 -3.52 5.13
CA ASN A 32 -8.86 -3.94 5.62
C ASN A 32 -7.74 -3.67 4.62
N ILE A 33 -7.95 -4.02 3.35
CA ILE A 33 -6.96 -3.82 2.28
C ILE A 33 -6.78 -2.31 2.02
N TYR A 34 -7.86 -1.53 2.11
CA TYR A 34 -7.83 -0.07 1.99
C TYR A 34 -6.98 0.57 3.09
N LYS A 35 -7.18 0.17 4.36
CA LYS A 35 -6.34 0.64 5.47
C LYS A 35 -4.86 0.34 5.23
N LYS A 36 -4.53 -0.85 4.71
CA LYS A 36 -3.15 -1.23 4.37
C LYS A 36 -2.59 -0.41 3.21
N SER A 37 -3.32 -0.25 2.11
CA SER A 37 -2.92 0.61 0.99
C SER A 37 -2.63 2.05 1.47
N LYS A 38 -3.55 2.62 2.26
CA LYS A 38 -3.41 3.97 2.82
C LYS A 38 -2.17 4.12 3.70
N TYR A 39 -1.82 3.12 4.51
CA TYR A 39 -0.59 3.13 5.31
C TYR A 39 0.67 3.25 4.43
N HIS A 40 0.77 2.45 3.37
CA HIS A 40 1.93 2.49 2.48
C HIS A 40 2.01 3.80 1.70
N HIS A 41 0.86 4.36 1.29
CA HIS A 41 0.78 5.67 0.67
C HIS A 41 1.32 6.78 1.59
N THR A 42 0.85 6.85 2.84
CA THR A 42 1.33 7.83 3.82
C THR A 42 2.82 7.69 4.07
N LYS A 43 3.34 6.46 4.16
CA LYS A 43 4.78 6.21 4.30
C LYS A 43 5.57 6.67 3.08
N LEU A 44 5.05 6.48 1.86
CA LEU A 44 5.69 6.99 0.65
C LEU A 44 5.78 8.52 0.65
N ILE A 45 4.69 9.21 1.03
CA ILE A 45 4.68 10.68 1.17
C ILE A 45 5.71 11.15 2.19
N GLN A 46 5.85 10.46 3.33
CA GLN A 46 6.87 10.78 4.35
C GLN A 46 8.32 10.59 3.87
N TYR A 47 8.54 9.85 2.78
CA TYR A 47 9.88 9.61 2.24
C TYR A 47 10.24 10.48 1.03
N LEU A 48 9.26 11.19 0.45
CA LEU A 48 9.43 12.25 -0.54
C LEU A 48 9.97 13.51 0.14
#